data_AF-A0A1C5DSF9-F1
#
_entry.id   AF-A0A1C5DSF9-F1
#
_cell.length_a   1.000
_cell.length_b   1.000
_cell.length_c   1.000
_cell.angle_alpha   90.00
_cell.angle_beta   90.00
_cell.angle_gamma   90.00
#
_symmetry.space_group_name_H-M   'P 1'
#
loop_
_entity.id
_entity.type
_entity.pdbx_description
1 polymer ?
#
loop_
_entity_poly.entity_id
_entity_poly.type
_entity_poly.pdbx_seq_one_letter_code
_entity_poly.pdbx_strand_id
1 'polypeptide(L)'
;MAAKYRDTSRAAYLLKPDATPWTARYRALPFPEQWHSSILELCNLGRDPEADPYRTAPVARFNGVLQSLAPELIVRGRPRDPLQQAEDFWLYAPHDVPHPLPGDTLDRLNGSWLQDIRAEPEHYRAALDTHTALRACPPQWQDVTVDLLGCPTTDGGTAAPRDRQYQLATDALARRILALGPYEHSAGSLHFRAVPRGPRQQGAELLSQPLSHVVKGREWWFSIVINISLHSVPLDPRPRLHLHTGVRRWATRLDAKTQRLRLPYGRDTSVYLLPGIPWLPGTPTSDRYAVARLTWDRGTQGYAWKNNGPAQILGRLALNRPFPDPDSLLTEPEEWIGDGEGTRASVVHSTHMGAHGIGTGLMSHQRSQIVEWAERALPEQMRRVPSLSRASAGSSAPANARPKPKATEKAAEAEREALARRTALAVAARINEGQDLSEAVEGSGDVAVVEARLLWQSPSFRDAAIEAVADVLGLDGDGGRP
;
A
#
# COMPACT_ATOMS: atom_id res chain seq x y z
N MET A 1 -27.62 4.32 -30.98
CA MET A 1 -28.05 3.28 -30.01
C MET A 1 -26.82 2.72 -29.32
N ALA A 2 -26.72 2.78 -27.99
CA ALA A 2 -25.60 2.17 -27.27
C ALA A 2 -25.72 0.64 -27.30
N ALA A 3 -24.66 -0.07 -27.68
CA ALA A 3 -24.65 -1.53 -27.71
C ALA A 3 -24.98 -2.08 -26.32
N LYS A 4 -25.98 -2.96 -26.22
CA LYS A 4 -26.31 -3.66 -24.98
C LYS A 4 -25.27 -4.75 -24.72
N TYR A 5 -24.33 -4.50 -23.82
CA TYR A 5 -23.36 -5.50 -23.36
C TYR A 5 -24.08 -6.62 -22.60
N ARG A 6 -23.97 -7.87 -23.10
CA ARG A 6 -24.53 -9.07 -22.45
C ARG A 6 -23.56 -9.71 -21.47
N ASP A 7 -22.26 -9.63 -21.78
CA ASP A 7 -21.18 -10.26 -21.02
C ASP A 7 -20.12 -9.23 -20.63
N THR A 8 -19.50 -9.45 -19.46
CA THR A 8 -18.33 -8.69 -18.99
C THR A 8 -17.15 -9.64 -18.79
N SER A 9 -16.10 -9.46 -19.59
CA SER A 9 -14.81 -10.13 -19.37
C SER A 9 -14.02 -9.45 -18.27
N ARG A 10 -13.29 -10.23 -17.48
CA ARG A 10 -12.42 -9.73 -16.40
C ARG A 10 -10.98 -10.12 -16.72
N ALA A 11 -10.06 -9.21 -16.49
CA ALA A 11 -8.62 -9.49 -16.50
C ALA A 11 -8.22 -10.22 -15.21
N ALA A 12 -8.76 -11.44 -15.03
CA ALA A 12 -8.53 -12.29 -13.88
C ALA A 12 -8.16 -13.70 -14.33
N TYR A 13 -7.20 -14.31 -13.66
CA TYR A 13 -6.56 -15.55 -14.12
C TYR A 13 -6.38 -16.52 -12.95
N LEU A 14 -6.58 -17.80 -13.23
CA LEU A 14 -6.40 -18.88 -12.27
C LEU A 14 -5.61 -20.02 -12.92
N LEU A 15 -5.02 -20.87 -12.08
CA LEU A 15 -4.42 -22.12 -12.54
C LEU A 15 -5.51 -23.02 -13.14
N LYS A 16 -5.22 -23.62 -14.30
CA LYS A 16 -6.05 -24.67 -14.88
C LYS A 16 -6.21 -25.81 -13.85
N PRO A 17 -7.37 -26.49 -13.81
CA PRO A 17 -7.52 -27.70 -13.02
C PRO A 17 -6.40 -28.69 -13.34
N ASP A 18 -5.88 -29.36 -12.31
CA ASP A 18 -4.84 -30.40 -12.40
C ASP A 18 -3.52 -29.96 -13.06
N ALA A 19 -3.31 -28.66 -13.23
CA ALA A 19 -2.06 -28.16 -13.77
C ALA A 19 -0.94 -28.19 -12.72
N THR A 20 0.29 -28.34 -13.20
CA THR A 20 1.48 -28.28 -12.35
C THR A 20 1.53 -26.94 -11.60
N PRO A 21 1.88 -26.94 -10.31
CA PRO A 21 2.01 -25.72 -9.52
C PRO A 21 2.93 -24.70 -10.20
N TRP A 22 2.55 -23.43 -10.16
CA TRP A 22 3.43 -22.37 -10.64
C TRP A 22 4.43 -22.02 -9.54
N THR A 23 5.66 -22.49 -9.72
CA THR A 23 6.76 -22.25 -8.77
C THR A 23 7.79 -21.27 -9.31
N ALA A 24 8.51 -20.61 -8.41
CA ALA A 24 9.67 -19.76 -8.74
C ALA A 24 10.79 -19.90 -7.70
N ARG A 25 12.04 -19.72 -8.17
CA ARG A 25 13.25 -19.79 -7.34
C ARG A 25 13.64 -18.41 -6.83
N TYR A 26 13.99 -18.34 -5.56
CA TYR A 26 14.43 -17.12 -4.88
C TYR A 26 15.67 -17.39 -4.03
N ARG A 27 16.50 -16.37 -3.86
CA ARG A 27 17.39 -16.23 -2.71
C ARG A 27 16.58 -15.56 -1.61
N ALA A 28 16.49 -16.18 -0.45
CA ALA A 28 15.74 -15.66 0.68
C ALA A 28 16.63 -15.48 1.91
N LEU A 29 16.36 -14.43 2.69
CA LEU A 29 17.08 -14.13 3.93
C LEU A 29 16.09 -14.19 5.09
N PRO A 30 16.26 -15.08 6.08
CA PRO A 30 15.44 -15.08 7.28
C PRO A 30 15.74 -13.83 8.12
N PHE A 31 14.76 -13.40 8.93
CA PHE A 31 15.07 -12.42 9.95
C PHE A 31 15.94 -13.10 11.03
N PRO A 32 17.10 -12.55 11.38
CA PRO A 32 17.96 -13.11 12.42
C PRO A 32 17.34 -12.83 13.80
N GLU A 33 16.56 -13.77 14.31
CA GLU A 33 15.91 -13.65 15.63
C GLU A 33 16.92 -13.47 16.77
N GLN A 34 18.15 -13.98 16.61
CA GLN A 34 19.24 -13.72 17.56
C GLN A 34 19.63 -12.24 17.69
N TRP A 35 19.32 -11.39 16.69
CA TRP A 35 19.59 -9.95 16.78
C TRP A 35 18.56 -9.22 17.65
N HIS A 36 17.44 -9.87 17.94
CA HIS A 36 16.26 -9.19 18.44
C HIS A 36 16.49 -8.52 19.80
N SER A 37 17.11 -9.23 20.75
CA SER A 37 17.40 -8.72 22.09
C SER A 37 18.37 -7.54 22.05
N SER A 38 19.50 -7.67 21.36
CA SER A 38 20.51 -6.61 21.28
C SER A 38 19.98 -5.33 20.63
N ILE A 39 19.15 -5.46 19.60
CA ILE A 39 18.50 -4.29 18.97
C ILE A 39 17.49 -3.66 19.95
N LEU A 40 16.72 -4.46 20.69
CA LEU A 40 15.76 -3.95 21.67
C LEU A 40 16.44 -3.24 22.84
N GLU A 41 17.54 -3.78 23.34
CA GLU A 41 18.36 -3.16 24.38
C GLU A 41 18.85 -1.78 23.92
N LEU A 42 19.42 -1.69 22.71
CA LEU A 42 19.81 -0.40 22.12
C LEU A 42 18.61 0.55 21.95
N CYS A 43 17.47 0.02 21.50
CA CYS A 43 16.23 0.79 21.30
C CYS A 43 15.60 1.29 22.59
N ASN A 44 15.91 0.69 23.74
CA ASN A 44 15.37 1.06 25.04
C ASN A 44 16.40 1.78 25.92
N LEU A 45 17.67 1.80 25.52
CA LEU A 45 18.73 2.55 26.20
C LEU A 45 18.36 4.03 26.34
N GLY A 46 18.49 4.55 27.56
CA GLY A 46 18.26 5.96 27.89
C GLY A 46 16.80 6.42 27.80
N ARG A 47 15.83 5.52 27.58
CA ARG A 47 14.41 5.90 27.58
C ARG A 47 13.94 6.21 29.00
N ASP A 48 13.04 7.18 29.08
CA ASP A 48 12.28 7.50 30.28
C ASP A 48 11.58 6.22 30.81
N PRO A 49 11.73 5.88 32.10
CA PRO A 49 11.03 4.75 32.72
C PRO A 49 9.50 4.80 32.58
N GLU A 50 8.91 5.99 32.47
CA GLU A 50 7.46 6.18 32.30
C GLU A 50 7.02 6.05 30.82
N ALA A 51 7.97 6.02 29.87
CA ALA A 51 7.66 5.85 28.46
C ALA A 51 7.54 4.37 28.10
N ASP A 52 6.50 4.02 27.33
CA ASP A 52 6.32 2.65 26.83
C ASP A 52 7.60 2.15 26.13
N PRO A 53 8.16 0.99 26.54
CA PRO A 53 9.35 0.44 25.93
C PRO A 53 9.03 -0.17 24.57
N TYR A 54 10.02 -0.16 23.68
CA TYR A 54 9.94 -0.95 22.46
C TYR A 54 9.89 -2.43 22.80
N ARG A 55 8.81 -3.08 22.37
CA ARG A 55 8.64 -4.54 22.45
C ARG A 55 9.09 -5.27 21.19
N THR A 56 9.29 -4.54 20.09
CA THR A 56 9.72 -5.10 18.81
C THR A 56 10.77 -4.20 18.16
N ALA A 57 11.80 -4.80 17.56
CA ALA A 57 12.83 -4.06 16.82
C ALA A 57 12.17 -3.23 15.70
N PRO A 58 12.45 -1.92 15.60
CA PRO A 58 11.79 -1.02 14.65
C PRO A 58 12.37 -1.16 13.23
N VAL A 59 12.12 -2.31 12.60
CA VAL A 59 12.61 -2.64 11.25
C VAL A 59 11.87 -1.90 10.12
N ALA A 60 10.76 -1.22 10.43
CA ALA A 60 9.93 -0.56 9.41
C ALA A 60 10.69 0.55 8.66
N ARG A 61 11.54 1.32 9.36
CA ARG A 61 12.39 2.34 8.74
C ARG A 61 13.45 1.70 7.84
N PHE A 62 14.14 0.69 8.36
CA PHE A 62 15.16 -0.05 7.62
C PHE A 62 14.61 -0.73 6.36
N ASN A 63 13.43 -1.34 6.46
CA ASN A 63 12.72 -1.91 5.32
C ASN A 63 12.44 -0.87 4.24
N GLY A 64 12.05 0.35 4.62
CA GLY A 64 11.84 1.45 3.66
C GLY A 64 13.13 1.88 2.95
N VAL A 65 14.27 1.83 3.66
CA VAL A 65 15.59 2.07 3.05
C VAL A 65 15.91 0.96 2.05
N LEU A 66 15.81 -0.31 2.44
CA LEU A 66 16.08 -1.43 1.53
C LEU A 66 15.26 -1.35 0.24
N GLN A 67 13.97 -1.01 0.34
CA GLN A 67 13.09 -0.82 -0.83
C GLN A 67 13.48 0.35 -1.73
N SER A 68 14.09 1.38 -1.16
CA SER A 68 14.60 2.49 -1.94
C SER A 68 15.90 2.09 -2.62
N LEU A 69 16.87 1.53 -1.88
CA LEU A 69 18.25 1.37 -2.36
C LEU A 69 18.51 0.13 -3.20
N ALA A 70 17.74 -0.92 -2.96
CA ALA A 70 17.84 -2.18 -3.66
C ALA A 70 16.44 -2.57 -4.14
N PRO A 71 15.90 -1.90 -5.18
CA PRO A 71 14.51 -2.09 -5.64
C PRO A 71 14.24 -3.50 -6.18
N GLU A 72 15.28 -4.31 -6.43
CA GLU A 72 15.18 -5.74 -6.73
C GLU A 72 14.82 -6.60 -5.50
N LEU A 73 15.00 -6.08 -4.28
CA LEU A 73 14.60 -6.76 -3.06
C LEU A 73 13.09 -6.68 -2.85
N ILE A 74 12.50 -7.86 -2.67
CA ILE A 74 11.16 -7.99 -2.14
C ILE A 74 11.26 -8.02 -0.62
N VAL A 75 11.11 -6.84 -0.02
CA VAL A 75 11.20 -6.66 1.42
C VAL A 75 9.86 -7.01 2.08
N ARG A 76 9.89 -7.99 2.98
CA ARG A 76 8.75 -8.43 3.78
C ARG A 76 8.79 -7.77 5.15
N GLY A 77 7.63 -7.74 5.81
CA GLY A 77 7.57 -7.37 7.22
C GLY A 77 8.10 -8.54 8.05
N ARG A 78 8.67 -8.28 9.23
CA ARG A 78 8.95 -9.36 10.19
C ARG A 78 7.62 -10.03 10.54
N PRO A 79 7.44 -11.34 10.29
CA PRO A 79 6.23 -12.05 10.69
C PRO A 79 6.09 -12.00 12.21
N ARG A 80 4.86 -11.80 12.71
CA ARG A 80 4.59 -11.66 14.15
C ARG A 80 4.20 -12.98 14.81
N ASP A 81 3.65 -13.89 14.03
CA ASP A 81 3.22 -15.21 14.47
C ASP A 81 4.39 -16.22 14.34
N PRO A 82 4.74 -16.99 15.38
CA PRO A 82 5.77 -18.03 15.31
C PRO A 82 5.59 -19.03 14.17
N LEU A 83 4.35 -19.40 13.82
CA LEU A 83 4.07 -20.30 12.70
C LEU A 83 4.42 -19.63 11.36
N GLN A 84 4.15 -18.34 11.22
CA GLN A 84 4.54 -17.57 10.04
C GLN A 84 6.07 -17.35 9.98
N GLN A 85 6.73 -17.19 11.13
CA GLN A 85 8.20 -17.04 11.20
C GLN A 85 8.92 -18.30 10.72
N ALA A 86 8.35 -19.49 10.95
CA ALA A 86 8.91 -20.75 10.45
C ALA A 86 8.73 -20.92 8.93
N GLU A 87 7.71 -20.28 8.33
CA GLU A 87 7.38 -20.46 6.91
C GLU A 87 7.81 -19.31 6.00
N ASP A 88 8.01 -18.07 6.49
CA ASP A 88 8.29 -16.89 5.67
C ASP A 88 9.70 -16.31 5.92
N PHE A 89 10.19 -15.54 4.94
CA PHE A 89 11.50 -14.88 5.00
C PHE A 89 11.34 -13.37 5.06
N TRP A 90 12.36 -12.70 5.59
CA TRP A 90 12.37 -11.26 5.69
C TRP A 90 12.62 -10.61 4.34
N LEU A 91 13.57 -11.14 3.57
CA LEU A 91 13.90 -10.63 2.23
C LEU A 91 13.83 -11.76 1.23
N TYR A 92 13.32 -11.44 0.04
CA TYR A 92 13.44 -12.29 -1.14
C TYR A 92 14.10 -11.51 -2.27
N ALA A 93 14.94 -12.19 -3.03
CA ALA A 93 15.47 -11.73 -4.30
C ALA A 93 15.26 -12.85 -5.32
N PRO A 94 14.76 -12.56 -6.52
CA PRO A 94 14.69 -13.60 -7.55
C PRO A 94 16.06 -14.23 -7.80
N HIS A 95 16.10 -15.55 -8.02
CA HIS A 95 17.38 -16.25 -8.20
C HIS A 95 18.07 -15.87 -9.52
N ASP A 96 17.30 -15.46 -10.52
CA ASP A 96 17.73 -15.07 -11.86
C ASP A 96 18.31 -13.64 -11.94
N VAL A 97 18.12 -12.81 -10.92
CA VAL A 97 18.73 -11.46 -10.89
C VAL A 97 20.09 -11.49 -10.18
N PRO A 98 21.00 -10.53 -10.48
CA PRO A 98 22.25 -10.39 -9.73
C PRO A 98 21.98 -10.15 -8.23
N HIS A 99 22.93 -10.52 -7.38
CA HIS A 99 22.76 -10.42 -5.94
C HIS A 99 22.54 -8.94 -5.52
N PRO A 100 21.37 -8.59 -4.94
CA PRO A 100 21.01 -7.18 -4.74
C PRO A 100 21.79 -6.49 -3.61
N LEU A 101 22.37 -7.25 -2.69
CA LEU A 101 23.22 -6.74 -1.59
C LEU A 101 24.57 -7.49 -1.53
N PRO A 102 25.47 -7.32 -2.51
CA PRO A 102 26.70 -8.09 -2.59
C PRO A 102 27.73 -7.67 -1.52
N GLY A 103 28.64 -8.59 -1.18
CA GLY A 103 29.73 -8.34 -0.23
C GLY A 103 29.25 -7.95 1.16
N ASP A 104 29.84 -6.88 1.71
CA ASP A 104 29.54 -6.30 3.03
C ASP A 104 28.40 -5.28 3.01
N THR A 105 27.64 -5.16 1.91
CA THR A 105 26.62 -4.12 1.75
C THR A 105 25.54 -4.19 2.83
N LEU A 106 25.02 -5.38 3.15
CA LEU A 106 24.02 -5.55 4.21
C LEU A 106 24.59 -5.15 5.59
N ASP A 107 25.86 -5.48 5.84
CA ASP A 107 26.53 -5.15 7.09
C ASP A 107 26.75 -3.64 7.26
N ARG A 108 27.17 -2.93 6.20
CA ARG A 108 27.24 -1.45 6.20
C ARG A 108 25.88 -0.81 6.44
N LEU A 109 24.83 -1.34 5.81
CA LEU A 109 23.46 -0.89 6.00
C LEU A 109 23.00 -1.09 7.45
N ASN A 110 23.32 -2.24 8.06
CA ASN A 110 23.00 -2.50 9.46
C ASN A 110 23.73 -1.54 10.40
N GLY A 111 25.03 -1.30 10.19
CA GLY A 111 25.80 -0.33 10.98
C GLY A 111 25.18 1.07 10.93
N SER A 112 24.82 1.54 9.74
CA SER A 112 24.16 2.84 9.59
C SER A 112 22.76 2.87 10.20
N TRP A 113 22.02 1.76 10.17
CA TRP A 113 20.71 1.66 10.79
C TRP A 113 20.79 1.72 12.32
N LEU A 114 21.73 0.99 12.95
CA LEU A 114 21.91 0.99 14.40
C LEU A 114 22.28 2.39 14.93
N GLN A 115 23.13 3.11 14.20
CA GLN A 115 23.48 4.50 14.54
C GLN A 115 22.35 5.51 14.27
N ASP A 116 21.33 5.14 13.50
CA ASP A 116 20.11 5.93 13.30
C ASP A 116 19.04 5.62 14.37
N ILE A 117 19.02 4.39 14.91
CA ILE A 117 18.17 4.04 16.06
C ILE A 117 18.52 4.87 17.30
N ARG A 118 19.83 5.10 17.51
CA ARG A 118 20.39 5.96 18.55
C ARG A 118 21.45 6.87 17.96
N ALA A 119 21.02 8.04 17.54
CA ALA A 119 21.87 9.04 16.88
C ALA A 119 22.64 9.91 17.88
N GLU A 120 22.30 9.85 19.16
CA GLU A 120 22.90 10.61 20.24
C GLU A 120 24.38 10.21 20.44
N PRO A 121 25.33 11.16 20.52
CA PRO A 121 26.76 10.86 20.63
C PRO A 121 27.13 9.96 21.82
N GLU A 122 26.43 10.12 22.94
CA GLU A 122 26.61 9.32 24.16
C GLU A 122 26.26 7.82 23.99
N HIS A 123 25.44 7.48 22.99
CA HIS A 123 25.04 6.11 22.69
C HIS A 123 25.87 5.48 21.56
N TYR A 124 26.83 6.20 20.99
CA TYR A 124 27.67 5.73 19.89
C TYR A 124 28.36 4.40 20.20
N ARG A 125 28.90 4.25 21.42
CA ARG A 125 29.59 3.02 21.82
C ARG A 125 28.64 1.83 21.89
N ALA A 126 27.45 2.02 22.46
CA ALA A 126 26.43 0.97 22.51
C ALA A 126 25.96 0.54 21.12
N ALA A 127 25.82 1.48 20.17
CA ALA A 127 25.49 1.17 18.79
C ALA A 127 26.61 0.34 18.10
N LEU A 128 27.88 0.66 18.36
CA LEU A 128 29.02 -0.09 17.83
C LEU A 128 29.15 -1.49 18.43
N ASP A 129 28.96 -1.62 19.74
CA ASP A 129 28.99 -2.92 20.43
C ASP A 129 27.84 -3.81 19.93
N THR A 130 26.64 -3.23 19.74
CA THR A 130 25.50 -3.91 19.11
C THR A 130 25.83 -4.37 17.69
N HIS A 131 26.45 -3.49 16.86
CA HIS A 131 26.84 -3.85 15.49
C HIS A 131 27.84 -5.01 15.47
N THR A 132 28.81 -5.00 16.40
CA THR A 132 29.78 -6.08 16.57
C THR A 132 29.10 -7.40 16.94
N ALA A 133 28.11 -7.36 17.83
CA ALA A 133 27.31 -8.54 18.17
C ALA A 133 26.53 -9.07 16.96
N LEU A 134 25.95 -8.19 16.12
CA LEU A 134 25.23 -8.61 14.91
C LEU A 134 26.18 -9.30 13.91
N ARG A 135 27.41 -8.78 13.77
CA ARG A 135 28.46 -9.37 12.91
C ARG A 135 28.94 -10.74 13.36
N ALA A 136 28.85 -11.05 14.65
CA ALA A 136 29.22 -12.37 15.16
C ALA A 136 28.26 -13.49 14.69
N CYS A 137 27.03 -13.14 14.30
CA CYS A 137 26.04 -14.09 13.80
C CYS A 137 25.24 -13.49 12.63
N PRO A 138 25.84 -13.35 11.43
CA PRO A 138 25.19 -12.75 10.28
C PRO A 138 24.12 -13.69 9.69
N PRO A 139 22.98 -13.17 9.22
CA PRO A 139 21.98 -13.97 8.53
C PRO A 139 22.54 -14.48 7.20
N GLN A 140 22.14 -15.69 6.82
CA GLN A 140 22.61 -16.34 5.60
C GLN A 140 21.51 -16.40 4.55
N TRP A 141 21.86 -16.05 3.32
CA TRP A 141 20.98 -16.25 2.18
C TRP A 141 20.85 -17.73 1.87
N GLN A 142 19.63 -18.17 1.60
CA GLN A 142 19.32 -19.53 1.21
C GLN A 142 18.52 -19.56 -0.09
N ASP A 143 18.81 -20.56 -0.93
CA ASP A 143 18.02 -20.81 -2.13
C ASP A 143 16.74 -21.55 -1.75
N VAL A 144 15.61 -20.98 -2.15
CA VAL A 144 14.28 -21.54 -1.88
C VAL A 144 13.46 -21.59 -3.16
N THR A 145 12.63 -22.62 -3.28
CA THR A 145 11.59 -22.71 -4.33
C THR A 145 10.24 -22.48 -3.67
N VAL A 146 9.47 -21.54 -4.20
CA VAL A 146 8.19 -21.13 -3.63
C VAL A 146 7.07 -21.46 -4.62
N ASP A 147 6.01 -22.10 -4.13
CA ASP A 147 4.73 -22.21 -4.83
C ASP A 147 3.97 -20.87 -4.74
N LEU A 148 3.74 -20.25 -5.89
CA LEU A 148 3.19 -18.91 -5.99
C LEU A 148 1.67 -18.87 -5.80
N LEU A 149 0.96 -19.97 -6.08
CA LEU A 149 -0.51 -19.98 -6.08
C LEU A 149 -1.13 -21.15 -5.32
N GLY A 150 -0.38 -22.21 -5.02
CA GLY A 150 -0.85 -23.31 -4.18
C GLY A 150 -1.01 -22.87 -2.73
N CYS A 151 -2.22 -22.96 -2.22
CA CYS A 151 -2.56 -22.50 -0.87
C CYS A 151 -3.58 -23.44 -0.21
N PRO A 152 -3.65 -23.46 1.13
CA PRO A 152 -4.73 -24.16 1.82
C PRO A 152 -6.09 -23.52 1.50
N THR A 153 -7.15 -24.21 1.89
CA THR A 153 -8.53 -23.73 1.84
C THR A 153 -9.06 -23.54 3.25
N THR A 154 -9.88 -22.52 3.45
CA THR A 154 -10.67 -22.39 4.67
C THR A 154 -11.75 -23.49 4.73
N ASP A 155 -12.37 -23.69 5.91
CA ASP A 155 -13.48 -24.63 6.08
C ASP A 155 -14.66 -24.34 5.14
N GLY A 156 -14.84 -23.06 4.77
CA GLY A 156 -15.83 -22.63 3.76
C GLY A 156 -15.40 -22.84 2.31
N GLY A 157 -14.36 -23.61 2.04
CA GLY A 157 -13.87 -23.91 0.69
C GLY A 157 -13.25 -22.73 -0.06
N THR A 158 -12.92 -21.63 0.65
CA THR A 158 -12.30 -20.45 0.04
C THR A 158 -10.78 -20.58 0.09
N ALA A 159 -10.09 -20.20 -0.99
CA ALA A 159 -8.63 -20.11 -1.01
C ALA A 159 -8.11 -19.24 0.14
N ALA A 160 -7.11 -19.74 0.87
CA ALA A 160 -6.40 -19.00 1.91
C ALA A 160 -4.91 -18.83 1.54
N PRO A 161 -4.58 -17.91 0.61
CA PRO A 161 -3.18 -17.65 0.24
C PRO A 161 -2.35 -17.24 1.46
N ARG A 162 -1.12 -17.75 1.52
CA ARG A 162 -0.13 -17.30 2.49
C ARG A 162 0.24 -15.84 2.22
N ASP A 163 0.58 -15.08 3.25
CA ASP A 163 0.92 -13.66 3.14
C ASP A 163 2.00 -13.35 2.08
N ARG A 164 2.96 -14.27 1.90
CA ARG A 164 4.03 -14.13 0.89
C ARG A 164 3.51 -14.18 -0.55
N GLN A 165 2.46 -14.93 -0.81
CA GLN A 165 1.95 -15.16 -2.16
C GLN A 165 1.37 -13.88 -2.76
N TYR A 166 0.76 -13.00 -1.96
CA TYR A 166 0.25 -11.70 -2.42
C TYR A 166 1.31 -10.82 -3.08
N GLN A 167 2.57 -10.94 -2.67
CA GLN A 167 3.68 -10.16 -3.21
C GLN A 167 4.55 -10.98 -4.19
N LEU A 168 4.88 -12.22 -3.86
CA LEU A 168 5.75 -13.05 -4.70
C LEU A 168 5.08 -13.45 -6.02
N ALA A 169 3.80 -13.84 -6.00
CA ALA A 169 3.09 -14.25 -7.21
C ALA A 169 2.87 -13.07 -8.17
N THR A 170 2.57 -11.89 -7.60
CA THR A 170 2.32 -10.67 -8.36
C THR A 170 3.63 -10.09 -8.91
N ASP A 171 4.73 -10.13 -8.15
CA ASP A 171 6.07 -9.78 -8.63
C ASP A 171 6.57 -10.73 -9.73
N ALA A 172 6.37 -12.04 -9.56
CA ALA A 172 6.73 -13.03 -10.58
C ALA A 172 5.99 -12.78 -11.91
N LEU A 173 4.69 -12.45 -11.85
CA LEU A 173 3.93 -12.06 -13.04
C LEU A 173 4.43 -10.73 -13.62
N ALA A 174 4.73 -9.75 -12.77
CA ALA A 174 5.26 -8.45 -13.19
C ALA A 174 6.55 -8.62 -14.00
N ARG A 175 7.50 -9.45 -13.51
CA ARG A 175 8.75 -9.75 -14.23
C ARG A 175 8.52 -10.43 -15.57
N ARG A 176 7.57 -11.37 -15.65
CA ARG A 176 7.20 -11.99 -16.93
C ARG A 176 6.60 -10.98 -17.91
N ILE A 177 5.78 -10.04 -17.43
CA ILE A 177 5.23 -8.95 -18.28
C ILE A 177 6.35 -8.05 -18.79
N LEU A 178 7.30 -7.66 -17.93
CA LEU A 178 8.44 -6.85 -18.33
C LEU A 178 9.33 -7.54 -19.36
N ALA A 179 9.47 -8.87 -19.28
CA ALA A 179 10.23 -9.66 -20.25
C ALA A 179 9.60 -9.69 -21.66
N LEU A 180 8.35 -9.23 -21.83
CA LEU A 180 7.74 -9.06 -23.16
C LEU A 180 8.35 -7.89 -23.96
N GLY A 181 9.13 -7.02 -23.32
CA GLY A 181 9.61 -5.77 -23.90
C GLY A 181 8.56 -4.66 -23.85
N PRO A 182 8.71 -3.59 -24.64
CA PRO A 182 7.76 -2.48 -24.67
C PRO A 182 6.37 -2.88 -25.21
N TYR A 183 5.33 -2.15 -24.81
CA TYR A 183 4.01 -2.24 -25.42
C TYR A 183 3.90 -1.25 -26.58
N GLU A 184 3.90 -1.78 -27.80
CA GLU A 184 3.75 -1.00 -29.03
C GLU A 184 2.28 -0.66 -29.32
N HIS A 185 2.01 0.61 -29.64
CA HIS A 185 0.70 1.09 -30.08
C HIS A 185 0.84 2.17 -31.15
N SER A 186 -0.28 2.62 -31.74
CA SER A 186 -0.29 3.55 -32.88
C SER A 186 0.33 4.93 -32.63
N ALA A 187 0.56 5.30 -31.36
CA ALA A 187 1.11 6.59 -30.97
C ALA A 187 2.49 6.46 -30.31
N GLY A 188 3.12 5.29 -30.37
CA GLY A 188 4.45 5.02 -29.82
C GLY A 188 4.49 3.74 -28.97
N SER A 189 5.48 3.69 -28.10
CA SER A 189 5.79 2.53 -27.25
C SER A 189 5.71 2.88 -25.77
N LEU A 190 5.09 2.03 -24.94
CA LEU A 190 5.14 2.14 -23.48
C LEU A 190 6.22 1.23 -22.90
N HIS A 191 7.19 1.81 -22.22
CA HIS A 191 8.26 1.14 -21.51
C HIS A 191 7.88 1.02 -20.04
N PHE A 192 7.42 -0.16 -19.64
CA PHE A 192 7.06 -0.43 -18.26
C PHE A 192 8.28 -0.73 -17.41
N ARG A 193 8.24 -0.30 -16.15
CA ARG A 193 9.21 -0.62 -15.11
C ARG A 193 8.47 -1.04 -13.85
N ALA A 194 8.99 -2.02 -13.13
CA ALA A 194 8.38 -2.43 -11.87
C ALA A 194 8.67 -1.42 -10.77
N VAL A 195 7.73 -1.33 -9.84
CA VAL A 195 7.80 -0.46 -8.67
C VAL A 195 7.82 -1.35 -7.41
N PRO A 196 8.77 -1.18 -6.48
CA PRO A 196 8.82 -1.91 -5.24
C PRO A 196 7.60 -1.53 -4.39
N ARG A 197 7.02 -2.54 -3.75
CA ARG A 197 5.86 -2.38 -2.89
C ARG A 197 6.25 -2.67 -1.44
N GLY A 198 5.79 -1.81 -0.54
CA GLY A 198 5.95 -1.94 0.91
C GLY A 198 5.49 -3.30 1.45
N PRO A 199 5.96 -3.76 2.62
CA PRO A 199 5.39 -4.95 3.29
C PRO A 199 3.87 -4.91 3.49
N ARG A 200 3.32 -3.70 3.63
CA ARG A 200 1.88 -3.45 3.80
C ARG A 200 1.14 -3.16 2.49
N GLN A 201 1.86 -3.09 1.38
CA GLN A 201 1.32 -2.87 0.05
C GLN A 201 1.30 -4.21 -0.68
N GLN A 202 0.14 -4.85 -0.72
CA GLN A 202 -0.05 -6.09 -1.46
C GLN A 202 -0.02 -5.83 -2.97
N GLY A 203 0.41 -6.84 -3.73
CA GLY A 203 0.49 -6.79 -5.19
C GLY A 203 1.80 -6.24 -5.75
N ALA A 204 1.84 -6.12 -7.08
CA ALA A 204 2.92 -5.50 -7.84
C ALA A 204 2.35 -4.33 -8.67
N GLU A 205 3.17 -3.31 -8.92
CA GLU A 205 2.82 -2.17 -9.77
C GLU A 205 3.88 -2.06 -10.87
N LEU A 206 3.43 -2.01 -12.12
CA LEU A 206 4.22 -1.64 -13.28
C LEU A 206 3.82 -0.25 -13.71
N LEU A 207 4.80 0.59 -14.01
CA LEU A 207 4.61 1.99 -14.36
C LEU A 207 5.34 2.27 -15.67
N SER A 208 4.65 2.86 -16.64
CA SER A 208 5.29 3.32 -17.88
C SER A 208 6.22 4.48 -17.59
N GLN A 209 7.12 4.77 -18.53
CA GLN A 209 7.85 6.03 -18.55
C GLN A 209 6.89 7.23 -18.41
N PRO A 210 7.33 8.36 -17.83
CA PRO A 210 6.55 9.59 -17.82
C PRO A 210 6.23 10.04 -19.25
N LEU A 211 4.96 10.39 -19.46
CA LEU A 211 4.41 10.91 -20.70
C LEU A 211 3.89 12.32 -20.42
N SER A 212 3.93 13.19 -21.42
CA SER A 212 3.35 14.52 -21.34
C SER A 212 2.22 14.71 -22.35
N HIS A 213 1.23 15.52 -21.99
CA HIS A 213 0.16 15.92 -22.90
C HIS A 213 -0.33 17.32 -22.59
N VAL A 214 -0.51 18.13 -23.64
CA VAL A 214 -0.95 19.52 -23.54
C VAL A 214 -2.47 19.60 -23.49
N VAL A 215 -3.02 20.09 -22.38
CA VAL A 215 -4.45 20.33 -22.18
C VAL A 215 -4.67 21.81 -21.89
N LYS A 216 -5.45 22.48 -22.75
CA LYS A 216 -5.71 23.94 -22.66
C LYS A 216 -4.43 24.78 -22.60
N GLY A 217 -3.46 24.47 -23.47
CA GLY A 217 -2.19 25.18 -23.58
C GLY A 217 -1.19 24.91 -22.45
N ARG A 218 -1.49 23.96 -21.56
CA ARG A 218 -0.61 23.58 -20.45
C ARG A 218 -0.20 22.12 -20.56
N GLU A 219 1.08 21.85 -20.37
CA GLU A 219 1.61 20.49 -20.29
C GLU A 219 1.25 19.81 -18.97
N TRP A 220 0.84 18.54 -19.05
CA TRP A 220 0.52 17.70 -17.91
C TRP A 220 1.23 16.36 -18.03
N TRP A 221 1.87 15.94 -16.94
CA TRP A 221 2.66 14.73 -16.89
C TRP A 221 1.90 13.57 -16.23
N PHE A 222 1.99 12.39 -16.83
CA PHE A 222 1.33 11.18 -16.34
C PHE A 222 2.08 9.92 -16.78
N SER A 223 1.76 8.77 -16.19
CA SER A 223 2.24 7.45 -16.60
C SER A 223 1.08 6.48 -16.62
N ILE A 224 1.17 5.46 -17.47
CA ILE A 224 0.23 4.34 -17.48
C ILE A 224 0.67 3.32 -16.42
N VAL A 225 -0.30 2.77 -15.68
CA VAL A 225 -0.05 1.82 -14.61
C VAL A 225 -0.72 0.50 -14.92
N ILE A 226 -0.02 -0.61 -14.66
CA ILE A 226 -0.60 -1.95 -14.55
C ILE A 226 -0.38 -2.42 -13.11
N ASN A 227 -1.46 -2.54 -12.34
CA ASN A 227 -1.43 -3.16 -11.02
C ASN A 227 -1.77 -4.64 -11.16
N ILE A 228 -1.04 -5.46 -10.41
CA ILE A 228 -1.24 -6.89 -10.33
C ILE A 228 -1.58 -7.22 -8.88
N SER A 229 -2.72 -7.86 -8.65
CA SER A 229 -3.17 -8.25 -7.31
C SER A 229 -3.56 -9.73 -7.27
N LEU A 230 -3.47 -10.34 -6.08
CA LEU A 230 -3.91 -11.71 -5.81
C LEU A 230 -5.15 -11.66 -4.92
N HIS A 231 -6.26 -12.24 -5.36
CA HIS A 231 -7.54 -12.20 -4.66
C HIS A 231 -8.03 -13.64 -4.41
N SER A 232 -8.65 -13.88 -3.25
CA SER A 232 -9.52 -15.04 -3.05
C SER A 232 -10.94 -14.71 -3.49
N VAL A 233 -11.73 -15.75 -3.78
CA VAL A 233 -13.15 -15.61 -4.12
C VAL A 233 -13.94 -16.52 -3.18
N PRO A 234 -15.02 -16.03 -2.55
CA PRO A 234 -15.82 -16.84 -1.65
C PRO A 234 -16.23 -18.16 -2.31
N LEU A 235 -16.04 -19.26 -1.57
CA LEU A 235 -16.36 -20.64 -1.96
C LEU A 235 -15.57 -21.17 -3.17
N ASP A 236 -14.51 -20.48 -3.63
CA ASP A 236 -13.59 -21.00 -4.64
C ASP A 236 -12.24 -21.33 -3.97
N PRO A 237 -11.76 -22.58 -4.07
CA PRO A 237 -10.52 -23.00 -3.43
C PRO A 237 -9.27 -22.45 -4.15
N ARG A 238 -9.43 -21.77 -5.30
CA ARG A 238 -8.30 -21.26 -6.09
C ARG A 238 -8.19 -19.74 -6.00
N PRO A 239 -7.01 -19.20 -5.69
CA PRO A 239 -6.79 -17.77 -5.76
C PRO A 239 -6.68 -17.31 -7.22
N ARG A 240 -6.90 -16.01 -7.44
CA ARG A 240 -6.95 -15.39 -8.77
C ARG A 240 -5.99 -14.22 -8.85
N LEU A 241 -5.19 -14.16 -9.90
CA LEU A 241 -4.42 -12.95 -10.23
C LEU A 241 -5.29 -12.00 -11.03
N HIS A 242 -5.25 -10.73 -10.70
CA HIS A 242 -6.00 -9.68 -11.37
C HIS A 242 -5.06 -8.64 -11.96
N LEU A 243 -5.35 -8.18 -13.18
CA LEU A 243 -4.69 -7.06 -13.81
C LEU A 243 -5.61 -5.84 -13.83
N HIS A 244 -5.09 -4.71 -13.37
CA HIS A 244 -5.80 -3.44 -13.33
C HIS A 244 -4.97 -2.34 -13.99
N THR A 245 -5.51 -1.76 -15.06
CA THR A 245 -4.89 -0.65 -15.76
C THR A 245 -5.40 0.69 -15.23
N GLY A 246 -4.52 1.68 -15.12
CA GLY A 246 -4.91 3.04 -14.73
C GLY A 246 -3.90 4.10 -15.15
N VAL A 247 -4.09 5.32 -14.66
CA VAL A 247 -3.19 6.45 -14.91
C VAL A 247 -2.64 6.97 -13.58
N ARG A 248 -1.32 7.08 -13.48
CA ARG A 248 -0.63 7.83 -12.41
C ARG A 248 -0.33 9.23 -12.91
N ARG A 249 -0.60 10.23 -12.08
CA ARG A 249 -0.45 11.65 -12.42
C ARG A 249 0.73 12.21 -11.64
N TRP A 250 1.49 13.09 -12.27
CA TRP A 250 2.68 13.69 -11.69
C TRP A 250 2.45 15.15 -11.37
N ALA A 251 2.97 15.60 -10.23
CA ALA A 251 2.87 16.99 -9.80
C ALA A 251 4.07 17.77 -10.36
N THR A 252 3.80 18.66 -11.32
CA THR A 252 4.75 19.66 -11.82
C THR A 252 4.27 21.09 -11.60
N ARG A 253 3.04 21.27 -11.11
CA ARG A 253 2.43 22.57 -10.90
C ARG A 253 2.97 23.27 -9.65
N LEU A 254 3.78 24.30 -9.86
CA LEU A 254 4.20 25.22 -8.82
C LEU A 254 3.02 26.08 -8.33
N ASP A 255 3.04 26.39 -7.03
CA ASP A 255 2.20 27.41 -6.43
C ASP A 255 2.75 28.80 -6.77
N ALA A 256 1.86 29.70 -7.21
CA ALA A 256 2.27 31.00 -7.74
C ALA A 256 2.94 31.91 -6.69
N LYS A 257 2.63 31.74 -5.40
CA LYS A 257 3.18 32.58 -4.33
C LYS A 257 4.52 32.06 -3.84
N THR A 258 4.60 30.75 -3.64
CA THR A 258 5.79 30.11 -3.05
C THR A 258 6.80 29.64 -4.09
N GLN A 259 6.43 29.62 -5.37
CA GLN A 259 7.22 29.06 -6.48
C GLN A 259 7.70 27.63 -6.20
N ARG A 260 6.89 26.87 -5.45
CA ARG A 260 7.18 25.49 -5.04
C ARG A 260 5.97 24.59 -5.26
N LEU A 261 6.20 23.31 -5.45
CA LEU A 261 5.14 22.30 -5.44
C LEU A 261 4.41 22.33 -4.10
N ARG A 262 3.10 22.58 -4.15
CA ARG A 262 2.25 22.50 -2.97
C ARG A 262 2.01 21.04 -2.62
N LEU A 263 2.60 20.57 -1.52
CA LEU A 263 2.29 19.25 -0.97
C LEU A 263 1.14 19.32 0.05
N PRO A 264 0.34 18.24 0.22
CA PRO A 264 -0.72 18.18 1.22
C PRO A 264 -0.16 18.22 2.64
N TYR A 265 -0.69 19.11 3.47
CA TYR A 265 -0.28 19.21 4.87
C TYR A 265 -0.63 17.92 5.65
N GLY A 266 0.30 17.49 6.51
CA GLY A 266 0.10 16.33 7.39
C GLY A 266 0.07 14.95 6.69
N ARG A 267 0.43 14.88 5.39
CA ARG A 267 0.50 13.62 4.65
C ARG A 267 1.84 13.49 3.93
N ASP A 268 2.37 12.27 3.90
CA ASP A 268 3.54 12.00 3.08
C ASP A 268 3.18 12.00 1.59
N THR A 269 4.07 12.54 0.77
CA THR A 269 3.97 12.47 -0.69
C THR A 269 4.97 11.48 -1.23
N SER A 270 4.53 10.53 -2.07
CA SER A 270 5.45 9.55 -2.68
C SER A 270 6.18 10.17 -3.87
N VAL A 271 7.47 9.86 -3.99
CA VAL A 271 8.33 10.25 -5.10
C VAL A 271 8.91 8.98 -5.71
N TYR A 272 8.75 8.84 -7.02
CA TYR A 272 9.29 7.73 -7.78
C TYR A 272 10.63 8.17 -8.33
N LEU A 273 11.67 7.36 -8.08
CA LEU A 273 13.05 7.66 -8.41
C LEU A 273 13.54 6.62 -9.40
N LEU A 274 14.16 7.04 -10.49
CA LEU A 274 14.82 6.16 -11.44
C LEU A 274 16.31 6.54 -11.45
N PRO A 275 17.15 5.84 -10.68
CA PRO A 275 18.57 6.16 -10.62
C PRO A 275 19.28 5.68 -11.89
N GLY A 276 19.99 6.57 -12.58
CA GLY A 276 20.84 6.18 -13.72
C GLY A 276 22.06 5.33 -13.33
N ILE A 277 22.45 5.33 -12.05
CA ILE A 277 23.54 4.54 -11.48
C ILE A 277 23.09 4.06 -10.09
N PRO A 278 23.41 2.83 -9.65
CA PRO A 278 23.04 2.32 -8.33
C PRO A 278 23.53 3.24 -7.21
N TRP A 279 22.72 3.45 -6.17
CA TRP A 279 23.14 4.30 -5.05
C TRP A 279 24.20 3.63 -4.18
N LEU A 280 24.12 2.31 -4.00
CA LEU A 280 25.04 1.55 -3.17
C LEU A 280 26.24 1.05 -3.99
N PRO A 281 27.48 1.23 -3.51
CA PRO A 281 28.67 0.69 -4.16
C PRO A 281 28.59 -0.83 -4.36
N GLY A 282 28.95 -1.29 -5.56
CA GLY A 282 28.96 -2.72 -5.93
C GLY A 282 27.59 -3.35 -6.18
N THR A 283 26.49 -2.64 -5.96
CA THR A 283 25.14 -3.14 -6.31
C THR A 283 24.88 -3.05 -7.82
N PRO A 284 24.07 -3.97 -8.40
CA PRO A 284 23.74 -3.95 -9.82
C PRO A 284 22.83 -2.76 -10.17
N THR A 285 22.90 -2.30 -11.42
CA THR A 285 21.89 -1.41 -12.03
C THR A 285 20.53 -2.09 -12.01
N SER A 286 19.50 -1.36 -11.59
CA SER A 286 18.13 -1.84 -11.62
C SER A 286 17.31 -0.96 -12.57
N ASP A 287 16.51 -1.64 -13.37
CA ASP A 287 15.52 -1.03 -14.25
C ASP A 287 14.19 -0.71 -13.54
N ARG A 288 14.12 -0.95 -12.22
CA ARG A 288 12.94 -0.71 -11.39
C ARG A 288 12.98 0.71 -10.83
N TYR A 289 11.79 1.28 -10.62
CA TYR A 289 11.69 2.50 -9.84
C TYR A 289 12.10 2.22 -8.39
N ALA A 290 12.71 3.18 -7.72
CA ALA A 290 12.76 3.26 -6.27
C ALA A 290 11.65 4.19 -5.78
N VAL A 291 11.16 4.00 -4.55
CA VAL A 291 10.10 4.84 -3.98
C VAL A 291 10.56 5.46 -2.68
N ALA A 292 10.63 6.79 -2.65
CA ALA A 292 10.86 7.58 -1.46
C ALA A 292 9.61 8.39 -1.10
N ARG A 293 9.57 8.98 0.10
CA ARG A 293 8.45 9.81 0.54
C ARG A 293 8.94 11.12 1.12
N LEU A 294 8.29 12.23 0.76
CA LEU A 294 8.48 13.55 1.35
C LEU A 294 7.49 13.75 2.49
N THR A 295 7.93 14.35 3.59
CA THR A 295 7.12 14.74 4.75
C THR A 295 7.46 16.17 5.14
N TRP A 296 6.52 16.86 5.78
CA TRP A 296 6.82 18.10 6.49
C TRP A 296 7.63 17.79 7.74
N ASP A 297 8.79 18.43 7.88
CA ASP A 297 9.61 18.40 9.09
C ASP A 297 9.44 19.70 9.86
N ARG A 298 9.04 19.57 11.13
CA ARG A 298 8.81 20.70 12.03
C ARG A 298 10.13 21.33 12.49
N GLY A 299 11.20 20.55 12.60
CA GLY A 299 12.51 21.04 13.07
C GLY A 299 13.15 21.99 12.07
N THR A 300 13.20 21.57 10.80
CA THR A 300 13.76 22.39 9.71
C THR A 300 12.75 23.37 9.09
N GLN A 301 11.48 23.33 9.51
CA GLN A 301 10.37 24.10 8.92
C GLN A 301 10.29 23.94 7.38
N GLY A 302 10.56 22.73 6.89
CA GLY A 302 10.66 22.44 5.46
C GLY A 302 10.19 21.03 5.11
N TYR A 303 10.22 20.70 3.83
CA TYR A 303 9.99 19.33 3.38
C TYR A 303 11.30 18.55 3.37
N ALA A 304 11.27 17.39 4.02
CA ALA A 304 12.39 16.46 4.07
C ALA A 304 11.91 15.06 3.66
N TRP A 305 12.85 14.17 3.37
CA TRP A 305 12.52 12.76 3.19
C TRP A 305 11.98 12.17 4.51
N LYS A 306 10.88 11.40 4.45
CA LYS A 306 10.15 10.88 5.62
C LYS A 306 11.02 10.00 6.50
N ASN A 307 10.91 10.19 7.82
CA ASN A 307 11.73 9.51 8.84
C ASN A 307 13.23 9.79 8.62
N ASN A 308 13.52 11.01 8.16
CA ASN A 308 14.80 11.45 7.61
C ASN A 308 15.26 10.67 6.36
N GLY A 309 14.35 9.86 5.79
CA GLY A 309 14.46 9.18 4.52
C GLY A 309 15.49 8.06 4.46
N PRO A 310 15.64 7.48 3.26
CA PRO A 310 16.93 6.94 2.85
C PRO A 310 18.03 7.96 3.17
N ALA A 311 17.83 9.26 2.87
CA ALA A 311 18.79 10.36 2.95
C ALA A 311 19.62 10.52 4.25
N GLN A 312 19.11 10.18 5.45
CA GLN A 312 19.91 10.29 6.69
C GLN A 312 20.72 9.03 6.99
N ILE A 313 20.13 7.84 6.78
CA ILE A 313 20.89 6.58 6.74
C ILE A 313 21.92 6.66 5.58
N LEU A 314 21.55 7.27 4.46
CA LEU A 314 22.37 7.52 3.27
C LEU A 314 23.43 8.59 3.47
N GLY A 315 23.14 9.65 4.23
CA GLY A 315 24.10 10.72 4.50
C GLY A 315 25.30 10.22 5.28
N ARG A 316 25.19 9.02 5.87
CA ARG A 316 26.26 8.30 6.56
C ARG A 316 26.85 7.15 5.74
N LEU A 317 26.27 6.83 4.59
CA LEU A 317 26.79 5.83 3.66
C LEU A 317 27.56 6.51 2.54
N ALA A 318 28.68 5.93 2.14
CA ALA A 318 29.35 6.32 0.90
C ALA A 318 28.46 5.87 -0.28
N LEU A 319 27.70 6.80 -0.84
CA LEU A 319 26.91 6.55 -2.05
C LEU A 319 27.74 6.83 -3.29
N ASN A 320 27.43 6.13 -4.39
CA ASN A 320 28.02 6.45 -5.70
C ASN A 320 27.65 7.86 -6.19
N ARG A 321 26.56 8.43 -5.66
CA ARG A 321 26.05 9.76 -5.96
C ARG A 321 25.20 10.30 -4.81
N PRO A 322 25.08 11.62 -4.65
CA PRO A 322 24.16 12.20 -3.68
C PRO A 322 22.71 11.81 -4.01
N PHE A 323 21.93 11.62 -2.95
CA PHE A 323 20.49 11.45 -3.04
C PHE A 323 19.82 12.77 -3.44
N PRO A 324 18.70 12.76 -4.19
CA PRO A 324 18.04 13.99 -4.61
C PRO A 324 17.68 14.89 -3.42
N ASP A 325 17.99 16.18 -3.56
CA ASP A 325 17.62 17.21 -2.60
C ASP A 325 16.11 17.51 -2.71
N PRO A 326 15.34 17.43 -1.59
CA PRO A 326 13.92 17.76 -1.60
C PRO A 326 13.61 19.17 -2.12
N ASP A 327 14.42 20.17 -1.82
CA ASP A 327 14.10 21.55 -2.21
C ASP A 327 14.21 21.76 -3.72
N SER A 328 15.30 21.29 -4.31
CA SER A 328 15.52 21.28 -5.76
C SER A 328 14.38 20.55 -6.50
N LEU A 329 13.92 19.41 -5.97
CA LEU A 329 12.81 18.65 -6.55
C LEU A 329 11.47 19.41 -6.49
N LEU A 330 11.25 20.22 -5.45
CA LEU A 330 9.98 20.94 -5.25
C LEU A 330 9.95 22.29 -5.95
N THR A 331 11.09 22.90 -6.25
CA THR A 331 11.22 24.16 -6.97
C THR A 331 11.24 23.96 -8.49
N GLU A 332 11.92 22.91 -8.97
CA GLU A 332 12.14 22.67 -10.41
C GLU A 332 11.65 21.28 -10.87
N PRO A 333 10.42 20.84 -10.54
CA PRO A 333 9.97 19.46 -10.76
C PRO A 333 9.96 19.01 -12.22
N GLU A 334 9.87 19.94 -13.17
CA GLU A 334 9.89 19.64 -14.61
C GLU A 334 11.27 19.22 -15.10
N GLU A 335 12.35 19.66 -14.45
CA GLU A 335 13.72 19.23 -14.80
C GLU A 335 14.02 17.79 -14.37
N TRP A 336 13.29 17.29 -13.37
CA TRP A 336 13.48 15.96 -12.80
C TRP A 336 12.68 14.85 -13.50
N ILE A 337 11.59 15.20 -14.20
CA ILE A 337 10.68 14.24 -14.84
C ILE A 337 11.06 13.98 -16.30
N GLY A 338 10.70 12.80 -16.82
CA GLY A 338 11.04 12.38 -18.18
C GLY A 338 12.45 11.80 -18.29
N ASP A 339 13.11 12.06 -19.42
CA ASP A 339 14.51 11.71 -19.72
C ASP A 339 15.40 12.95 -19.46
N GLY A 340 16.72 12.95 -19.23
CA GLY A 340 17.75 11.92 -19.35
C GLY A 340 18.77 11.86 -18.20
N GLU A 341 19.84 12.68 -18.18
CA GLU A 341 20.99 12.47 -17.26
C GLU A 341 20.67 12.42 -15.75
N GLY A 342 21.40 11.59 -15.02
CA GLY A 342 21.29 11.54 -13.56
C GLY A 342 20.12 10.69 -13.04
N THR A 343 19.55 11.10 -11.90
CA THR A 343 18.45 10.38 -11.25
C THR A 343 17.20 11.12 -11.65
N ARG A 344 16.27 10.43 -12.29
CA ARG A 344 14.97 11.01 -12.62
C ARG A 344 14.03 10.84 -11.44
N ALA A 345 13.22 11.86 -11.18
CA ALA A 345 12.31 11.88 -10.04
C ALA A 345 10.94 12.39 -10.46
N SER A 346 9.89 11.76 -9.94
CA SER A 346 8.51 12.14 -10.25
C SER A 346 7.68 12.17 -8.98
N VAL A 347 7.20 13.36 -8.63
CA VAL A 347 6.36 13.59 -7.44
C VAL A 347 4.92 13.20 -7.77
N VAL A 348 4.32 12.31 -6.98
CA VAL A 348 2.95 11.85 -7.24
C VAL A 348 1.95 12.97 -6.98
N HIS A 349 1.08 13.23 -7.96
CA HIS A 349 -0.06 14.14 -7.81
C HIS A 349 -1.13 13.53 -6.90
N SER A 350 -1.71 14.38 -6.03
CA SER A 350 -2.93 14.07 -5.29
C SER A 350 -3.99 15.15 -5.51
N THR A 351 -5.27 14.81 -5.34
CA THR A 351 -6.38 15.77 -5.49
C THR A 351 -6.30 16.97 -4.54
N HIS A 352 -5.58 16.84 -3.43
CA HIS A 352 -5.34 17.92 -2.47
C HIS A 352 -4.35 18.97 -3.00
N MET A 353 -3.61 18.66 -4.07
CA MET A 353 -2.70 19.58 -4.78
C MET A 353 -3.42 20.38 -5.88
N GLY A 354 -4.74 20.20 -6.01
CA GLY A 354 -5.57 20.87 -7.03
C GLY A 354 -5.88 19.99 -8.24
N ALA A 355 -6.48 20.61 -9.26
CA ALA A 355 -6.91 19.93 -10.48
C ALA A 355 -5.72 19.51 -11.35
N HIS A 356 -5.88 18.38 -12.05
CA HIS A 356 -4.94 17.84 -13.03
C HIS A 356 -5.66 17.70 -14.38
N GLY A 357 -5.01 18.11 -15.48
CA GLY A 357 -5.62 18.09 -16.82
C GLY A 357 -5.91 16.69 -17.37
N ILE A 358 -5.17 15.69 -16.89
CA ILE A 358 -5.37 14.28 -17.25
C ILE A 358 -6.27 13.56 -16.23
N GLY A 359 -7.22 12.78 -16.76
CA GLY A 359 -8.10 11.90 -15.98
C GLY A 359 -7.37 10.70 -15.35
N THR A 360 -8.07 9.91 -14.54
CA THR A 360 -7.49 8.76 -13.82
C THR A 360 -7.61 7.43 -14.56
N GLY A 361 -8.38 7.38 -15.66
CA GLY A 361 -8.77 6.16 -16.33
C GLY A 361 -8.42 6.16 -17.82
N LEU A 362 -8.28 4.95 -18.35
CA LEU A 362 -8.14 4.68 -19.77
C LEU A 362 -9.49 4.31 -20.39
N MET A 363 -9.65 4.56 -21.69
CA MET A 363 -10.81 4.12 -22.44
C MET A 363 -10.84 2.58 -22.54
N SER A 364 -12.04 1.99 -22.63
CA SER A 364 -12.20 0.52 -22.61
C SER A 364 -11.35 -0.23 -23.64
N HIS A 365 -11.22 0.30 -24.86
CA HIS A 365 -10.39 -0.32 -25.90
C HIS A 365 -8.90 -0.31 -25.55
N GLN A 366 -8.38 0.82 -25.02
CA GLN A 366 -6.99 0.94 -24.57
C GLN A 366 -6.69 -0.04 -23.43
N ARG A 367 -7.64 -0.17 -22.50
CA ARG A 367 -7.55 -1.15 -21.40
C ARG A 367 -7.47 -2.57 -21.92
N SER A 368 -8.31 -2.94 -22.89
CA SER A 368 -8.33 -4.29 -23.48
C SER A 368 -6.99 -4.61 -24.14
N GLN A 369 -6.47 -3.71 -24.97
CA GLN A 369 -5.22 -3.92 -25.71
C GLN A 369 -4.00 -4.08 -24.78
N ILE A 370 -3.90 -3.24 -23.74
CA ILE A 370 -2.83 -3.36 -22.74
C ILE A 370 -2.95 -4.67 -21.97
N VAL A 371 -4.17 -5.06 -21.59
CA VAL A 371 -4.41 -6.33 -20.89
C VAL A 371 -4.07 -7.53 -21.78
N GLU A 372 -4.49 -7.54 -23.05
CA GLU A 372 -4.18 -8.59 -24.02
C GLU A 372 -2.68 -8.72 -24.26
N TRP A 373 -1.97 -7.59 -24.34
CA TRP A 373 -0.51 -7.58 -24.41
C TRP A 373 0.12 -8.24 -23.18
N ALA A 374 -0.31 -7.85 -21.97
CA ALA A 374 0.18 -8.39 -20.71
C ALA A 374 -0.22 -9.86 -20.48
N GLU A 375 -1.36 -10.30 -21.02
CA GLU A 375 -1.84 -11.69 -20.97
C GLU A 375 -0.86 -12.66 -21.63
N ARG A 376 -0.08 -12.21 -22.62
CA ARG A 376 0.96 -13.03 -23.28
C ARG A 376 2.07 -13.47 -22.32
N ALA A 377 2.24 -12.78 -21.19
CA ALA A 377 3.21 -13.16 -20.17
C ALA A 377 2.70 -14.25 -19.22
N LEU A 378 1.41 -14.59 -19.25
CA LEU A 378 0.86 -15.58 -18.34
C LEU A 378 1.52 -16.94 -18.56
N PRO A 379 1.83 -17.68 -17.48
CA PRO A 379 2.26 -19.07 -17.60
C PRO A 379 1.22 -19.91 -18.35
N GLU A 380 1.66 -20.91 -19.12
CA GLU A 380 0.78 -21.76 -19.93
C GLU A 380 -0.24 -22.54 -19.09
N GLN A 381 0.11 -22.85 -17.84
CA GLN A 381 -0.78 -23.49 -16.87
C GLN A 381 -1.92 -22.58 -16.38
N MET A 382 -1.88 -21.28 -16.66
CA MET A 382 -2.92 -20.34 -16.28
C MET A 382 -3.95 -20.16 -17.40
N ARG A 383 -5.16 -19.74 -17.02
CA ARG A 383 -6.19 -19.32 -17.97
C ARG A 383 -6.99 -18.16 -17.42
N ARG A 384 -7.58 -17.37 -18.32
CA ARG A 384 -8.55 -16.35 -17.95
C ARG A 384 -9.79 -17.00 -17.33
N VAL A 385 -10.36 -16.34 -16.33
CA VAL A 385 -11.66 -16.74 -15.78
C VAL A 385 -12.73 -16.56 -16.85
N PRO A 386 -13.79 -17.39 -16.86
CA PRO A 386 -14.92 -17.20 -17.76
C PRO A 386 -15.55 -15.81 -17.61
N SER A 387 -16.04 -15.28 -18.73
CA SER A 387 -16.83 -14.04 -18.76
C SER A 387 -18.05 -14.16 -17.87
N LEU A 388 -18.40 -13.07 -17.20
CA LEU A 388 -19.63 -12.98 -16.43
C LEU A 388 -20.76 -12.61 -17.37
N SER A 389 -21.76 -13.47 -17.48
CA SER A 389 -23.02 -13.15 -18.12
C SER A 389 -23.94 -12.43 -17.15
N ARG A 390 -24.76 -11.50 -17.64
CA ARG A 390 -25.80 -10.89 -16.82
C ARG A 390 -26.74 -11.98 -16.27
N ALA A 391 -26.90 -12.04 -14.95
CA ALA A 391 -27.89 -12.93 -14.36
C ALA A 391 -29.29 -12.46 -14.77
N SER A 392 -30.09 -13.38 -15.33
CA SER A 392 -31.52 -13.20 -15.55
C SER A 392 -32.37 -13.67 -14.36
N ALA A 393 -31.71 -14.17 -13.31
CA ALA A 393 -32.34 -14.64 -12.09
C ALA A 393 -32.85 -13.46 -11.26
N GLY A 394 -34.10 -13.05 -11.55
CA GLY A 394 -34.90 -12.20 -10.68
C GLY A 394 -34.56 -10.71 -10.68
N SER A 395 -35.43 -9.96 -10.03
CA SER A 395 -35.24 -8.55 -9.70
C SER A 395 -33.94 -8.38 -8.90
N SER A 396 -33.15 -7.35 -9.21
CA SER A 396 -31.97 -6.96 -8.42
C SER A 396 -32.32 -6.45 -7.02
N ALA A 397 -33.61 -6.24 -6.74
CA ALA A 397 -34.08 -5.93 -5.41
C ALA A 397 -34.09 -7.21 -4.58
N PRO A 398 -33.45 -7.21 -3.39
CA PRO A 398 -33.49 -8.37 -2.51
C PRO A 398 -34.95 -8.69 -2.15
N ALA A 399 -35.25 -9.94 -1.81
CA ALA A 399 -36.63 -10.38 -1.55
C ALA A 399 -37.35 -9.58 -0.44
N ASN A 400 -36.57 -8.91 0.42
CA ASN A 400 -37.01 -8.04 1.50
C ASN A 400 -36.94 -6.55 1.15
N ALA A 401 -36.90 -6.18 -0.14
CA ALA A 401 -36.89 -4.79 -0.56
C ALA A 401 -38.14 -4.09 -0.03
N ARG A 402 -37.95 -3.14 0.90
CA ARG A 402 -39.05 -2.37 1.48
C ARG A 402 -39.73 -1.56 0.37
N PRO A 403 -41.07 -1.53 0.32
CA PRO A 403 -41.79 -0.64 -0.57
C PRO A 403 -41.34 0.80 -0.32
N LYS A 404 -41.08 1.57 -1.38
CA LYS A 404 -40.85 3.00 -1.20
C LYS A 404 -42.13 3.63 -0.63
N PRO A 405 -42.07 4.35 0.50
CA PRO A 405 -43.25 5.00 1.06
C PRO A 405 -43.81 6.00 0.06
N LYS A 406 -45.13 6.09 -0.03
CA LYS A 406 -45.78 7.14 -0.83
C LYS A 406 -45.47 8.51 -0.21
N ALA A 407 -45.49 9.58 -1.01
CA ALA A 407 -45.17 10.92 -0.54
C ALA A 407 -45.99 11.37 0.69
N THR A 408 -47.22 10.84 0.84
CA THR A 408 -48.13 11.08 1.96
C THR A 408 -47.79 10.33 3.25
N GLU A 409 -46.94 9.30 3.17
CA GLU A 409 -46.57 8.40 4.30
C GLU A 409 -45.13 8.66 4.79
N LYS A 410 -44.40 9.56 4.11
CA LYS A 410 -42.97 9.79 4.35
C LYS A 410 -42.65 10.24 5.78
N ALA A 411 -43.50 11.07 6.38
CA ALA A 411 -43.32 11.54 7.76
C ALA A 411 -43.56 10.42 8.78
N ALA A 412 -44.60 9.60 8.57
CA ALA A 412 -44.91 8.47 9.44
C ALA A 412 -43.86 7.36 9.36
N GLU A 413 -43.33 7.08 8.15
CA GLU A 413 -42.24 6.13 7.98
C GLU A 413 -40.92 6.65 8.56
N ALA A 414 -40.63 7.95 8.44
CA ALA A 414 -39.45 8.56 9.07
C ALA A 414 -39.51 8.45 10.61
N GLU A 415 -40.67 8.67 11.21
CA GLU A 415 -40.88 8.51 12.65
C GLU A 415 -40.73 7.04 13.08
N ARG A 416 -41.26 6.11 12.28
CA ARG A 416 -41.09 4.67 12.52
C ARG A 416 -39.63 4.23 12.41
N GLU A 417 -38.87 4.77 11.45
CA GLU A 417 -37.44 4.52 11.30
C GLU A 417 -36.62 5.14 12.44
N ALA A 418 -36.98 6.34 12.90
CA ALA A 418 -36.40 6.95 14.09
C ALA A 418 -36.67 6.10 15.34
N LEU A 419 -37.90 5.64 15.54
CA LEU A 419 -38.25 4.72 16.63
C LEU A 419 -37.45 3.41 16.56
N ALA A 420 -37.37 2.78 15.39
CA ALA A 420 -36.60 1.54 15.22
C ALA A 420 -35.10 1.72 15.52
N ARG A 421 -34.51 2.87 15.15
CA ARG A 421 -33.12 3.22 15.47
C ARG A 421 -32.93 3.43 16.97
N ARG A 422 -33.86 4.14 17.63
CA ARG A 422 -33.86 4.34 19.09
C ARG A 422 -33.95 3.00 19.84
N THR A 423 -34.86 2.11 19.44
CA THR A 423 -35.00 0.77 20.01
C THR A 423 -33.75 -0.08 19.79
N ALA A 424 -33.20 -0.10 18.58
CA ALA A 424 -31.98 -0.86 18.27
C ALA A 424 -30.78 -0.37 19.09
N LEU A 425 -30.64 0.94 19.27
CA LEU A 425 -29.58 1.52 20.09
C LEU A 425 -29.74 1.14 21.57
N ALA A 426 -30.96 1.18 22.10
CA ALA A 426 -31.26 0.77 23.48
C ALA A 426 -30.94 -0.71 23.73
N VAL A 427 -31.32 -1.59 22.81
CA VAL A 427 -31.00 -3.02 22.88
C VAL A 427 -29.48 -3.24 22.83
N ALA A 428 -28.78 -2.55 21.93
CA ALA A 428 -27.32 -2.66 21.82
C ALA A 428 -26.58 -2.17 23.08
N ALA A 429 -27.05 -1.10 23.71
CA ALA A 429 -26.49 -0.59 24.95
C ALA A 429 -26.59 -1.61 26.09
N ARG A 430 -27.77 -2.23 26.25
CA ARG A 430 -28.02 -3.27 27.27
C ARG A 430 -27.22 -4.55 27.06
N ILE A 431 -27.03 -4.98 25.82
CA ILE A 431 -26.15 -6.10 25.48
C ILE A 431 -24.71 -5.78 25.88
N ASN A 432 -24.24 -4.55 25.62
CA ASN A 432 -22.91 -4.13 26.03
C ASN A 432 -22.74 -4.04 27.56
N GLU A 433 -23.83 -3.84 28.30
CA GLU A 433 -23.88 -3.90 29.77
C GLU A 433 -23.96 -5.33 30.31
N GLY A 434 -24.04 -6.34 29.44
CA GLY A 434 -23.99 -7.77 29.79
C GLY A 434 -25.36 -8.45 29.91
N GLN A 435 -26.45 -7.81 29.46
CA GLN A 435 -27.77 -8.47 29.42
C GLN A 435 -27.88 -9.45 28.25
N ASP A 436 -28.59 -10.55 28.48
CA ASP A 436 -28.92 -11.51 27.42
C ASP A 436 -29.87 -10.89 26.39
N LEU A 437 -29.75 -11.32 25.13
CA LEU A 437 -30.47 -10.74 23.99
C LEU A 437 -32.00 -10.75 24.17
N SER A 438 -32.56 -11.79 24.76
CA SER A 438 -34.00 -11.90 25.02
C SER A 438 -34.49 -10.87 26.04
N GLU A 439 -33.73 -10.66 27.11
CA GLU A 439 -34.05 -9.70 28.17
C GLU A 439 -33.88 -8.25 27.68
N ALA A 440 -32.84 -7.99 26.89
CA ALA A 440 -32.58 -6.69 26.30
C ALA A 440 -33.71 -6.22 25.37
N VAL A 441 -34.31 -7.17 24.61
CA VAL A 441 -35.43 -6.92 23.70
C VAL A 441 -36.74 -6.74 24.47
N GLU A 442 -37.04 -7.56 25.47
CA GLU A 442 -38.27 -7.46 26.26
C GLU A 442 -38.35 -6.16 27.08
N GLY A 443 -37.24 -5.69 27.66
CA GLY A 443 -37.23 -4.45 28.41
C GLY A 443 -37.27 -3.18 27.55
N SER A 444 -37.25 -3.28 26.21
CA SER A 444 -37.08 -2.13 25.30
C SER A 444 -38.36 -1.29 25.10
N GLY A 445 -39.47 -1.72 25.69
CA GLY A 445 -40.76 -1.03 25.64
C GLY A 445 -40.91 0.15 26.62
N ASP A 446 -40.07 0.24 27.65
CA ASP A 446 -40.00 1.40 28.56
C ASP A 446 -39.01 2.45 28.05
N VAL A 447 -39.12 3.69 28.55
CA VAL A 447 -38.25 4.83 28.21
C VAL A 447 -36.78 4.48 28.52
N ALA A 448 -36.10 3.89 27.54
CA ALA A 448 -34.72 3.46 27.66
C ALA A 448 -33.79 4.66 27.55
N VAL A 449 -33.11 4.99 28.65
CA VAL A 449 -32.04 5.99 28.66
C VAL A 449 -30.76 5.33 28.15
N VAL A 450 -30.13 5.93 27.14
CA VAL A 450 -28.82 5.49 26.64
C VAL A 450 -27.80 6.59 26.95
N GLU A 451 -26.77 6.23 27.71
CA GLU A 451 -25.66 7.14 27.99
C GLU A 451 -24.49 6.88 27.02
N ALA A 452 -23.97 7.94 26.40
CA ALA A 452 -22.80 7.87 25.53
C ALA A 452 -21.75 8.89 25.95
N ARG A 453 -20.48 8.47 25.98
CA ARG A 453 -19.33 9.37 26.26
C ARG A 453 -18.71 9.83 24.95
N LEU A 454 -18.82 11.12 24.66
CA LEU A 454 -18.18 11.74 23.51
C LEU A 454 -16.81 12.34 23.89
N LEU A 455 -15.74 11.82 23.31
CA LEU A 455 -14.42 12.46 23.36
C LEU A 455 -14.29 13.44 22.20
N TRP A 456 -13.98 14.71 22.49
CA TRP A 456 -13.93 15.78 21.50
C TRP A 456 -12.70 16.68 21.68
N GLN A 457 -12.24 17.29 20.58
CA GLN A 457 -11.03 18.13 20.55
C GLN A 457 -11.33 19.63 20.35
N SER A 458 -12.48 19.97 19.77
CA SER A 458 -12.97 21.35 19.64
C SER A 458 -14.47 21.44 19.93
N PRO A 459 -14.97 22.58 20.44
CA PRO A 459 -16.40 22.77 20.68
C PRO A 459 -17.24 22.60 19.42
N SER A 460 -16.73 23.05 18.26
CA SER A 460 -17.40 22.89 16.97
C SER A 460 -17.61 21.43 16.57
N PHE A 461 -16.64 20.55 16.88
CA PHE A 461 -16.78 19.11 16.63
C PHE A 461 -17.79 18.47 17.58
N ARG A 462 -17.76 18.88 18.86
CA ARG A 462 -18.73 18.41 19.86
C ARG A 462 -20.16 18.71 19.40
N ASP A 463 -20.43 19.94 19.00
CA ASP A 463 -21.78 20.39 18.66
C ASP A 463 -22.29 19.70 17.38
N ALA A 464 -21.43 19.59 16.35
CA ALA A 464 -21.76 18.87 15.12
C ALA A 464 -22.00 17.36 15.35
N ALA A 465 -21.26 16.74 16.28
CA ALA A 465 -21.45 15.35 16.63
C ALA A 465 -22.77 15.11 17.38
N ILE A 466 -23.13 16.01 18.32
CA ILE A 466 -24.42 15.94 19.04
C ILE A 466 -25.58 16.13 18.06
N GLU A 467 -25.50 17.11 17.17
CA GLU A 467 -26.53 17.39 16.17
C GLU A 467 -26.71 16.20 15.20
N ALA A 468 -25.61 15.62 14.72
CA ALA A 468 -25.66 14.44 13.86
C ALA A 468 -26.29 13.22 14.56
N VAL A 469 -26.02 13.01 15.85
CA VAL A 469 -26.64 11.92 16.61
C VAL A 469 -28.13 12.18 16.83
N ALA A 470 -28.52 13.41 17.16
CA ALA A 470 -29.92 13.79 17.32
C ALA A 470 -30.73 13.61 16.02
N ASP A 471 -30.17 14.05 14.89
CA ASP A 471 -30.77 13.91 13.55
C ASP A 471 -30.92 12.43 13.15
N VAL A 472 -29.87 11.62 13.37
CA VAL A 472 -29.93 10.17 13.09
C VAL A 472 -30.95 9.46 13.97
N LEU A 473 -31.22 9.93 15.19
CA LEU A 473 -32.19 9.32 16.10
C LEU A 473 -33.59 9.92 16.00
N GLY A 474 -33.79 10.98 15.22
CA GLY A 474 -35.05 11.70 15.11
C GLY A 474 -35.51 12.26 16.47
N LEU A 475 -34.57 12.83 17.23
CA LEU A 475 -34.88 13.45 18.52
C LEU A 475 -35.24 14.93 18.29
N ASP A 476 -36.46 15.31 18.67
CA ASP A 476 -36.90 16.70 18.66
C ASP A 476 -36.37 17.43 19.91
N GLY A 477 -35.46 18.39 19.71
CA GLY A 477 -34.95 19.26 20.76
C GLY A 477 -33.43 19.26 20.87
N ASP A 478 -32.90 20.34 21.42
CA ASP A 478 -31.47 20.57 21.66
C ASP A 478 -30.93 19.82 22.90
N GLY A 479 -31.71 18.89 23.45
CA GLY A 479 -31.28 17.92 24.47
C GLY A 479 -30.80 18.54 25.78
N GLY A 480 -31.23 19.77 26.11
CA GLY A 480 -30.75 20.46 27.31
C GLY A 480 -29.24 20.69 27.24
N ARG A 481 -28.80 21.61 26.38
CA ARG A 481 -27.41 22.04 26.29
C ARG A 481 -26.89 22.47 27.68
N PRO A 482 -25.74 21.97 28.15
CA PRO A 482 -25.07 22.53 29.33
C PRO A 482 -24.46 23.91 29.05
#